data_AF-D1B1I6-F1
#
_entry.id   AF-D1B1I6-F1
#
_cell.length_a   1.000
_cell.length_b   1.000
_cell.length_c   1.000
_cell.angle_alpha   90.00
_cell.angle_beta   90.00
_cell.angle_gamma   90.00
#
_symmetry.space_group_name_H-M   'P 1'
#
loop_
_entity.id
_entity.type
_entity.pdbx_description
1 polymer ?
#
loop_
_entity_poly.entity_id
_entity_poly.type
_entity_poly.pdbx_seq_one_letter_code
_entity_poly.pdbx_strand_id
1 'polypeptide(L)' 'MNVKEVGNYLGYSADHIYKLRDEEFVEGIHFHKKGKLLFDRIEIDKWVIGDSQNKYLHSKERVDAILKSVLDKSNS' A
#
# COMPACT_ATOMS: atom_id res chain seq x y z
N MET A 1 4.15 -3.12 15.27
CA MET A 1 3.21 -1.99 15.41
C MET A 1 1.86 -2.50 15.90
N ASN A 2 1.15 -1.78 16.75
CA ASN A 2 -0.24 -2.07 17.11
C ASN A 2 -1.22 -1.37 16.15
N VAL A 3 -2.52 -1.67 16.26
CA VAL A 3 -3.58 -1.11 15.38
C VAL A 3 -3.56 0.43 15.32
N LYS A 4 -3.34 1.10 16.45
CA LYS A 4 -3.30 2.57 16.51
C LYS A 4 -2.06 3.11 15.79
N GLU A 5 -0.91 2.48 15.97
CA GLU A 5 0.34 2.86 15.29
C GLU A 5 0.22 2.68 13.77
N VAL A 6 -0.35 1.56 13.32
CA VAL A 6 -0.59 1.31 11.89
C VAL A 6 -1.62 2.28 11.33
N GLY A 7 -2.71 2.55 12.07
CA GLY A 7 -3.72 3.54 11.67
C GLY A 7 -3.14 4.93 11.49
N ASN A 8 -2.34 5.39 12.45
CA ASN A 8 -1.62 6.66 12.35
C ASN A 8 -0.62 6.67 11.19
N TYR A 9 0.08 5.56 10.94
CA TYR A 9 1.06 5.44 9.88
C TYR A 9 0.43 5.47 8.48
N LEU A 10 -0.67 4.75 8.29
CA LEU A 10 -1.37 4.64 7.01
C LEU A 10 -2.43 5.74 6.79
N GLY A 11 -2.75 6.53 7.82
CA GLY A 11 -3.81 7.54 7.77
C GLY A 11 -5.23 6.95 7.84
N TYR A 12 -5.39 5.76 8.41
CA TYR A 12 -6.66 5.04 8.49
C TYR A 12 -7.21 4.92 9.91
N SER A 13 -8.53 4.77 10.02
CA SER A 13 -9.18 4.46 11.29
C SER A 13 -8.87 3.03 11.75
N ALA A 14 -8.98 2.77 13.05
CA ALA A 14 -8.76 1.44 13.62
C ALA A 14 -9.64 0.37 12.96
N ASP A 15 -10.92 0.68 12.71
CA ASP A 15 -11.86 -0.23 12.04
C ASP A 15 -11.39 -0.58 10.62
N HIS A 16 -10.83 0.40 9.91
CA HIS A 16 -10.30 0.18 8.57
C HIS A 16 -9.02 -0.67 8.59
N ILE A 17 -8.17 -0.52 9.61
CA ILE A 17 -7.01 -1.42 9.81
C ILE A 17 -7.46 -2.87 10.06
N TYR A 18 -8.56 -3.08 10.78
CA TYR A 18 -9.11 -4.44 10.95
C TYR A 18 -9.63 -5.03 9.64
N LYS A 19 -10.23 -4.21 8.76
CA LYS A 19 -10.63 -4.64 7.42
C LYS A 19 -9.43 -4.99 6.55
N LEU A 20 -8.42 -4.11 6.48
CA LEU A 20 -7.17 -4.37 5.76
C LEU A 20 -6.48 -5.65 6.24
N ARG A 21 -6.49 -5.88 7.56
CA ARG A 21 -5.98 -7.13 8.13
C ARG A 21 -6.65 -8.36 7.53
N ASP A 22 -7.97 -8.32 7.36
CA ASP A 22 -8.75 -9.47 6.88
C ASP A 22 -8.73 -9.62 5.35
N GLU A 23 -8.54 -8.52 4.62
CA GLU A 23 -8.63 -8.48 3.15
C GLU A 23 -7.26 -8.55 2.46
N GLU A 24 -6.24 -7.87 3.01
CA GLU A 24 -4.96 -7.62 2.32
C GLU A 24 -3.76 -8.28 3.02
N PHE A 25 -3.85 -8.52 4.32
CA PHE A 25 -2.72 -8.97 5.12
C PHE A 25 -2.77 -10.46 5.46
N VAL A 26 -1.58 -11.05 5.55
CA VAL A 26 -1.40 -12.49 5.82
C VAL A 26 -0.77 -12.68 7.20
N GLU A 27 -1.40 -13.52 8.04
CA GLU A 27 -0.86 -13.88 9.35
C GLU A 27 0.46 -14.65 9.21
N GLY A 28 1.46 -14.29 10.01
CA GLY A 28 2.82 -14.81 9.93
C GLY A 28 3.73 -14.05 8.95
N ILE A 29 3.17 -13.16 8.12
CA ILE A 29 3.92 -12.24 7.25
C ILE A 29 3.72 -10.81 7.72
N HIS A 30 2.53 -10.27 7.53
CA HIS A 30 2.23 -8.86 7.78
C HIS A 30 1.85 -8.61 9.25
N PHE A 31 1.25 -9.61 9.90
CA PHE A 31 0.85 -9.52 11.30
C PHE A 31 0.95 -10.85 12.03
N HIS A 32 0.93 -10.80 13.35
CA HIS A 32 0.82 -11.95 14.23
C HIS A 32 -0.19 -11.69 15.34
N LYS A 33 -1.06 -12.66 15.64
CA LYS A 33 -2.03 -12.58 16.73
C LYS A 33 -1.68 -13.59 17.83
N LYS A 34 -0.97 -13.13 18.86
CA LYS A 34 -0.71 -13.92 20.07
C LYS A 34 -1.00 -13.07 21.31
N GLY A 35 -2.23 -13.12 21.79
CA GLY A 35 -2.77 -12.26 22.84
C GLY A 35 -3.02 -10.82 22.38
N LYS A 36 -2.10 -10.22 21.61
CA LYS A 36 -2.25 -8.93 20.96
C LYS A 36 -2.04 -9.07 19.46
N LEU A 37 -2.74 -8.22 18.70
CA LEU A 37 -2.54 -8.07 17.26
C LEU A 37 -1.37 -7.10 17.03
N LEU A 38 -0.30 -7.62 16.44
CA LEU A 38 0.89 -6.84 16.10
C LEU A 38 1.21 -7.00 14.61
N PHE A 39 1.54 -5.89 13.98
CA PHE A 39 1.94 -5.80 12.59
C PHE A 39 3.45 -5.66 12.47
N ASP A 40 4.05 -6.34 11.50
CA ASP A 40 5.46 -6.16 11.15
C ASP A 40 5.61 -4.86 10.36
N ARG A 41 6.45 -3.94 10.83
CA ARG A 41 6.64 -2.65 10.17
C ARG A 41 7.24 -2.80 8.77
N ILE A 42 8.21 -3.70 8.62
CA ILE A 42 8.95 -3.88 7.36
C ILE A 42 8.01 -4.44 6.30
N GLU A 43 7.16 -5.41 6.65
CA GLU A 43 6.20 -5.99 5.70
C GLU A 43 5.07 -5.01 5.35
N ILE A 44 4.62 -4.19 6.31
CA ILE A 44 3.68 -3.10 6.01
C ILE A 44 4.32 -2.06 5.07
N ASP A 45 5.59 -1.69 5.29
CA ASP A 45 6.31 -0.77 4.41
C ASP A 45 6.44 -1.33 2.99
N LYS A 46 6.77 -2.62 2.84
CA LYS A 46 6.81 -3.32 1.54
C LYS A 46 5.44 -3.32 0.85
N TRP A 47 4.36 -3.59 1.59
CA TRP A 47 3.01 -3.55 1.04
C TRP A 47 2.65 -2.13 0.55
N VAL A 48 2.96 -1.08 1.32
CA VAL A 48 2.71 0.32 0.95
C VAL A 48 3.51 0.73 -0.29
N ILE A 49 4.80 0.41 -0.30
CA ILE A 49 5.70 0.73 -1.43
C ILE A 49 5.32 -0.09 -2.67
N GLY A 50 4.52 -1.14 -2.49
CA GLY A 50 4.20 -2.13 -3.49
C GLY A 50 5.38 -3.06 -3.64
N ASP A 51 5.21 -4.31 -3.22
CA ASP A 51 6.16 -5.38 -3.48
C ASP A 51 6.33 -5.57 -4.99
N SER A 52 7.21 -4.79 -5.64
CA SER A 52 7.77 -4.89 -7.01
C SER A 52 6.86 -5.37 -8.18
N GLN A 53 5.54 -5.41 -8.00
CA GLN A 53 4.55 -6.02 -8.89
C GLN A 53 3.23 -5.23 -8.92
N ASN A 54 3.10 -4.14 -8.15
CA ASN A 54 1.88 -3.34 -8.12
C ASN A 54 1.85 -2.33 -9.29
N LYS A 55 1.47 -2.83 -10.47
CA LYS A 55 1.35 -2.12 -11.77
C LYS A 55 0.42 -0.90 -11.77
N TYR A 56 -0.29 -0.64 -10.67
CA TYR A 56 -1.35 0.36 -10.56
C TYR A 56 -0.89 1.73 -10.03
N LEU A 57 0.15 1.81 -9.21
CA LEU A 57 0.71 3.13 -8.82
C LEU A 57 1.44 3.76 -10.01
N HIS A 58 2.18 2.95 -10.76
CA HIS A 58 2.81 3.35 -12.02
C HIS A 58 1.83 3.49 -13.18
N SER A 59 0.56 3.05 -13.11
CA SER A 59 -0.33 3.21 -14.27
C SER A 59 -0.70 4.66 -14.49
N LYS A 60 -0.91 5.44 -13.42
CA LYS A 60 -1.20 6.87 -13.57
C LYS A 60 0.02 7.62 -14.11
N GLU A 61 1.18 7.41 -13.51
CA GLU A 61 2.43 8.04 -13.97
C GLU A 61 2.84 7.62 -15.39
N ARG A 62 2.63 6.35 -15.76
CA ARG A 62 2.86 5.88 -17.15
C ARG A 62 1.84 6.46 -18.12
N VAL A 63 0.57 6.54 -17.76
CA VAL A 63 -0.47 7.14 -18.61
C VAL A 63 -0.18 8.62 -18.81
N ASP A 64 0.18 9.34 -17.76
CA ASP A 64 0.57 10.75 -17.83
C ASP A 64 1.82 10.95 -18.69
N ALA A 65 2.82 10.08 -18.57
CA ALA A 65 4.03 10.11 -19.41
C ALA A 65 3.75 9.80 -20.89
N ILE A 66 2.87 8.83 -21.19
CA ILE A 66 2.46 8.49 -22.56
C ILE A 66 1.66 9.65 -23.17
N LEU A 67 0.71 10.21 -22.43
CA LEU A 67 -0.13 11.31 -22.90
C LEU A 67 0.74 12.53 -23.23
N LYS A 68 1.69 12.88 -22.35
CA LYS A 68 2.65 13.94 -22.59
C LYS A 68 3.48 13.70 -23.86
N SER A 69 4.00 12.48 -24.05
CA SER A 69 4.77 12.16 -25.26
C SER A 69 3.97 12.25 -26.55
N VAL A 70 2.66 11.94 -26.54
CA VAL A 70 1.81 12.04 -27.74
C VAL A 70 1.48 13.50 -28.05
N LEU A 71 1.19 14.30 -27.01
CA LEU A 71 0.92 15.72 -27.15
C LEU A 71 2.15 16.51 -27.63
N ASP A 72 3.33 16.20 -27.09
CA ASP A 72 4.59 16.86 -27.49
C ASP A 72 4.96 16.53 -28.96
N LYS A 73 4.63 15.33 -29.44
CA LYS A 73 4.83 14.94 -30.86
C LYS A 73 3.81 15.54 -31.82
N SER A 74 2.68 16.03 -31.32
CA SER A 74 1.62 16.62 -32.15
C SER A 74 1.83 18.13 -32.37
N ASN A 75 2.76 18.74 -31.62
CA ASN A 75 3.11 20.16 -31.65
C ASN A 75 4.49 20.44 -32.28
N SER A 76 5.13 19.43 -32.88
CA SER A 76 6.38 19.53 -33.65
C SER A 76 6.16 19.09 -35.09
#